data_AF-A0A533RME4-F1
#
_entry.id   AF-A0A533RME4-F1
#
_cell.length_a   1.000
_cell.length_b   1.000
_cell.length_c   1.000
_cell.angle_alpha   90.00
_cell.angle_beta   90.00
_cell.angle_gamma   90.00
#
_symmetry.space_group_name_H-M   'P 1'
#
loop_
_entity.id
_entity.type
_entity.pdbx_description
1 polymer ?
#
loop_
_entity_poly.entity_id
_entity_poly.type
_entity_poly.pdbx_seq_one_letter_code
_entity_poly.pdbx_strand_id
1 'polypeptide(L)'
;MRLGTRLPVILATIALTSAAAGCGARVTYTQEAEPLTLSEVESRAASFDQSRWSATASERAAELRTRSLASLRLRDETATLLADLLTAEFHASRGVPVQISETVIDGTPAWTVVEVYGPAGGSLDRRRLWVLSRPDGDVISSSTYR
;
A
#
# COMPACT_ATOMS: atom_id res chain seq x y z
N MET A 1 39.46 -30.71 23.10
CA MET A 1 38.16 -30.73 22.38
C MET A 1 37.10 -30.08 23.25
N ARG A 2 36.63 -28.88 22.90
CA ARG A 2 35.46 -28.24 23.50
C ARG A 2 34.58 -27.73 22.36
N LEU A 3 33.35 -28.22 22.38
CA LEU A 3 32.26 -28.00 21.43
C LEU A 3 31.75 -26.55 21.58
N GLY A 4 31.86 -25.75 20.52
CA GLY A 4 31.34 -24.39 20.48
C GLY A 4 30.05 -24.33 19.67
N THR A 5 28.93 -24.68 20.29
CA THR A 5 27.59 -24.64 19.71
C THR A 5 27.18 -23.17 19.49
N ARG A 6 27.10 -22.72 18.23
CA ARG A 6 26.58 -21.39 17.89
C ARG A 6 25.05 -21.44 17.87
N LEU A 7 24.41 -20.82 18.85
CA LEU A 7 22.96 -20.59 18.87
C LEU A 7 22.59 -19.54 17.81
N PRO A 8 21.61 -19.79 16.93
CA PRO A 8 21.01 -18.74 16.12
C PRO A 8 20.05 -17.90 16.99
N VAL A 9 20.30 -16.60 17.05
CA VAL A 9 19.41 -15.61 17.67
C VAL A 9 18.21 -15.43 16.76
N ILE A 10 17.05 -15.92 17.18
CA ILE A 10 15.75 -15.70 16.52
C ILE A 10 15.27 -14.31 16.92
N LEU A 11 15.39 -13.35 16.01
CA LEU A 11 14.91 -11.98 16.20
C LEU A 11 13.38 -11.97 15.96
N ALA A 12 12.62 -11.82 17.04
CA ALA A 12 11.17 -11.78 17.01
C ALA A 12 10.66 -10.44 16.44
N THR A 13 9.91 -10.49 15.35
CA THR A 13 9.24 -9.35 14.72
C THR A 13 8.09 -8.86 15.61
N ILE A 14 8.19 -7.64 16.13
CA ILE A 14 7.08 -6.98 16.85
C ILE A 14 6.21 -6.27 15.80
N ALA A 15 5.18 -6.95 15.31
CA ALA A 15 4.11 -6.32 14.54
C ALA A 15 3.24 -5.50 15.49
N LEU A 16 3.47 -4.19 15.56
CA LEU A 16 2.64 -3.29 16.36
C LEU A 16 1.34 -2.97 15.60
N THR A 17 0.39 -3.90 15.66
CA THR A 17 -0.97 -3.73 15.09
C THR A 17 -1.81 -2.83 16.00
N SER A 18 -1.75 -1.52 15.78
CA SER A 18 -2.69 -0.57 16.40
C SER A 18 -4.10 -0.73 15.80
N ALA A 19 -4.88 -1.62 16.41
CA ALA A 19 -6.30 -1.80 16.12
C ALA A 19 -7.11 -0.63 16.69
N ALA A 20 -7.10 0.53 16.03
CA ALA A 20 -8.14 1.51 16.30
C ALA A 20 -9.42 1.06 15.57
N ALA A 21 -10.49 0.80 16.30
CA ALA A 21 -11.81 0.58 15.72
C ALA A 21 -12.30 1.91 15.13
N GLY A 22 -12.35 1.99 13.80
CA GLY A 22 -12.94 3.11 13.08
C GLY A 22 -13.56 2.56 11.80
N CYS A 23 -14.90 2.56 11.74
CA CYS A 23 -15.66 2.20 10.55
C CYS A 23 -15.35 3.21 9.44
N GLY A 24 -14.28 2.95 8.69
CA GLY A 24 -13.81 3.81 7.61
C GLY A 24 -12.71 3.09 6.87
N ALA A 25 -12.66 3.29 5.55
CA ALA A 25 -11.59 2.83 4.66
C ALA A 25 -10.22 3.27 5.19
N ARG A 26 -9.61 2.47 6.07
CA ARG A 26 -8.25 2.70 6.52
C ARG A 26 -7.30 2.03 5.57
N VAL A 27 -6.36 2.84 5.07
CA VAL A 27 -5.18 2.36 4.39
C VAL A 27 -4.31 1.60 5.40
N THR A 28 -3.93 0.38 5.01
CA THR A 28 -2.86 -0.34 5.70
C THR A 28 -1.54 0.25 5.23
N TYR A 29 -0.66 0.64 6.16
CA TYR A 29 0.67 1.13 5.85
C TYR A 29 1.69 0.24 6.55
N THR A 30 2.65 -0.28 5.78
CA THR A 30 3.68 -1.20 6.27
C THR A 30 5.06 -0.69 5.83
N GLN A 31 6.05 -0.82 6.69
CA GLN A 31 7.46 -0.69 6.29
C GLN A 31 8.02 -2.11 6.14
N GLU A 32 8.44 -2.46 4.94
CA GLU A 32 9.03 -3.78 4.68
C GLU A 32 10.44 -3.81 5.27
N ALA A 33 10.76 -4.87 6.01
CA ALA A 33 12.08 -5.04 6.60
C ALA A 33 13.13 -5.43 5.55
N GLU A 34 12.70 -6.14 4.50
CA GLU A 34 13.57 -6.66 3.45
C GLU A 34 13.25 -5.99 2.10
N PRO A 35 14.26 -5.80 1.23
CA PRO A 35 14.04 -5.41 -0.16
C PRO A 35 13.18 -6.44 -0.89
N LEU A 36 12.43 -5.96 -1.87
CA LEU A 36 11.60 -6.77 -2.74
C LEU A 36 12.04 -6.60 -4.20
N THR A 37 11.59 -7.51 -5.06
CA THR A 37 11.66 -7.35 -6.51
C THR A 37 10.34 -6.83 -7.04
N LEU A 38 10.34 -6.22 -8.24
CA LEU A 38 9.09 -5.79 -8.87
C LEU A 38 8.10 -6.95 -9.03
N SER A 39 8.59 -8.14 -9.42
CA SER A 39 7.77 -9.33 -9.60
C SER A 39 7.08 -9.79 -8.30
N GLU A 40 7.75 -9.68 -7.15
CA GLU A 40 7.15 -10.04 -5.86
C GLU A 40 6.04 -9.06 -5.48
N VAL A 41 6.26 -7.77 -5.69
CA VAL A 41 5.25 -6.74 -5.43
C VAL A 41 4.03 -6.92 -6.33
N GLU A 42 4.24 -7.19 -7.61
CA GLU A 42 3.16 -7.48 -8.55
C GLU A 42 2.37 -8.74 -8.16
N SER A 43 3.07 -9.80 -7.74
CA SER A 43 2.45 -11.03 -7.25
C SER A 43 1.58 -10.76 -6.01
N ARG A 44 2.10 -10.01 -5.04
CA ARG A 44 1.35 -9.60 -3.83
C ARG A 44 0.12 -8.76 -4.19
N ALA A 45 0.24 -7.83 -5.12
CA ALA A 45 -0.88 -7.00 -5.58
C ALA A 45 -1.94 -7.83 -6.30
N ALA A 46 -1.52 -8.78 -7.14
CA ALA A 46 -2.42 -9.71 -7.83
C ALA A 46 -3.16 -10.64 -6.86
N SER A 47 -2.56 -10.99 -5.72
CA SER A 47 -3.17 -11.83 -4.68
C SER A 47 -3.94 -11.04 -3.60
N PHE A 48 -3.94 -9.71 -3.65
CA PHE A 48 -4.60 -8.90 -2.60
C PHE A 48 -6.10 -9.18 -2.51
N ASP A 49 -6.60 -9.55 -1.33
CA ASP A 49 -8.03 -9.80 -1.14
C ASP A 49 -8.84 -8.49 -1.13
N GLN A 50 -9.55 -8.25 -2.22
CA GLN A 50 -10.42 -7.09 -2.40
C GLN A 50 -11.89 -7.38 -2.04
N SER A 51 -12.24 -8.56 -1.52
CA SER A 51 -13.63 -8.98 -1.27
C SER A 51 -14.42 -7.98 -0.41
N ARG A 52 -13.76 -7.33 0.55
CA ARG A 52 -14.37 -6.27 1.39
C ARG A 52 -14.80 -5.01 0.61
N TRP A 53 -14.31 -4.81 -0.61
CA TRP A 53 -14.57 -3.63 -1.44
C TRP A 53 -15.53 -3.92 -2.60
N SER A 54 -15.70 -5.18 -3.01
CA SER A 54 -16.45 -5.54 -4.22
C SER A 54 -17.94 -5.17 -4.20
N ALA A 55 -18.50 -4.94 -3.01
CA ALA A 55 -19.88 -4.43 -2.82
C ALA A 55 -19.94 -2.90 -2.65
N THR A 56 -18.80 -2.20 -2.62
CA THR A 56 -18.73 -0.75 -2.46
C THR A 56 -18.98 -0.08 -3.80
N ALA A 57 -19.99 0.79 -3.86
CA ALA A 57 -20.32 1.56 -5.05
C ALA A 57 -19.18 2.51 -5.46
N SER A 58 -18.89 2.56 -6.76
CA SER A 58 -17.80 3.35 -7.35
C SER A 58 -17.92 4.86 -7.09
N GLU A 59 -19.13 5.34 -6.86
CA GLU A 59 -19.49 6.73 -6.55
C GLU A 59 -18.92 7.15 -5.18
N ARG A 60 -18.70 6.19 -4.28
CA ARG A 60 -18.08 6.44 -2.97
C ARG A 60 -16.57 6.57 -3.05
N ALA A 61 -15.95 6.28 -4.19
CA ALA A 61 -14.49 6.25 -4.31
C ALA A 61 -13.84 7.58 -3.93
N ALA A 62 -14.40 8.72 -4.36
CA ALA A 62 -13.84 10.03 -4.04
C ALA A 62 -13.85 10.30 -2.52
N GLU A 63 -14.98 10.04 -1.87
CA GLU A 63 -15.13 10.17 -0.41
C GLU A 63 -14.15 9.24 0.35
N LEU A 64 -14.04 7.99 -0.09
CA LEU A 64 -13.17 6.99 0.52
C LEU A 64 -11.68 7.31 0.30
N ARG A 65 -11.30 7.81 -0.88
CA ARG A 65 -9.94 8.26 -1.19
C ARG A 65 -9.55 9.41 -0.28
N THR A 66 -10.39 10.44 -0.15
CA THR A 66 -10.14 11.58 0.74
C THR A 66 -9.90 11.12 2.17
N ARG A 67 -10.74 10.21 2.70
CA ARG A 67 -10.55 9.64 4.04
C ARG A 67 -9.27 8.81 4.16
N SER A 68 -8.97 7.99 3.16
CA SER A 68 -7.78 7.14 3.13
C SER A 68 -6.51 8.00 3.16
N LEU A 69 -6.43 9.03 2.31
CA LEU A 69 -5.29 9.95 2.26
C LEU A 69 -5.19 10.81 3.53
N ALA A 70 -6.32 11.23 4.11
CA ALA A 70 -6.30 11.92 5.41
C ALA A 70 -5.76 11.00 6.52
N SER A 71 -6.17 9.72 6.54
CA SER A 71 -5.65 8.74 7.48
C SER A 71 -4.16 8.44 7.28
N LEU A 72 -3.66 8.54 6.05
CA LEU A 72 -2.25 8.32 5.73
C LEU A 72 -1.36 9.45 6.30
N ARG A 73 -1.80 10.71 6.15
CA ARG A 73 -1.09 11.89 6.69
C ARG A 73 -0.93 11.88 8.21
N LEU A 74 -1.77 11.15 8.94
CA LEU A 74 -1.71 11.08 10.40
C LEU A 74 -0.67 10.08 10.92
N ARG A 75 0.04 9.35 10.05
CA ARG A 75 0.96 8.28 10.47
C ARG A 75 2.34 8.80 10.83
N ASP A 76 3.04 9.32 9.82
CA ASP A 76 4.41 9.82 9.92
C ASP A 76 4.70 10.78 8.75
N GLU A 77 5.89 11.37 8.74
CA GLU A 77 6.30 12.35 7.74
C GLU A 77 6.40 11.74 6.33
N THR A 78 6.95 10.52 6.21
CA THR A 78 7.06 9.79 4.94
C THR A 78 5.68 9.49 4.35
N ALA A 79 4.75 9.01 5.17
CA ALA A 79 3.37 8.77 4.78
C ALA A 79 2.64 10.06 4.39
N THR A 80 2.94 11.18 5.05
CA THR A 80 2.42 12.50 4.69
C THR A 80 2.88 12.93 3.30
N LEU A 81 4.19 12.81 3.02
CA LEU A 81 4.75 13.11 1.70
C LEU A 81 4.09 12.29 0.59
N LEU A 82 3.90 10.98 0.82
CA LEU A 82 3.19 10.12 -0.14
C LEU A 82 1.72 10.54 -0.32
N ALA A 83 1.02 10.87 0.77
CA ALA A 83 -0.37 11.31 0.68
C ALA A 83 -0.50 12.61 -0.13
N ASP A 84 0.45 13.53 0.02
CA ASP A 84 0.50 14.78 -0.74
C ASP A 84 0.82 14.53 -2.21
N LEU A 85 1.79 13.67 -2.52
CA LEU A 85 2.09 13.21 -3.88
C LEU A 85 0.84 12.61 -4.56
N LEU A 86 0.17 11.68 -3.89
CA LEU A 86 -1.06 11.06 -4.38
C LEU A 86 -2.24 12.04 -4.52
N THR A 87 -2.21 13.15 -3.78
CA THR A 87 -3.21 14.21 -3.88
C THR A 87 -2.92 15.13 -5.06
N ALA A 88 -1.66 15.51 -5.27
CA ALA A 88 -1.26 16.40 -6.35
C ALA A 88 -1.33 15.71 -7.73
N GLU A 89 -0.63 14.59 -7.88
CA GLU A 89 -0.39 13.97 -9.19
C GLU A 89 -1.50 13.00 -9.60
N PHE A 90 -2.24 12.45 -8.64
CA PHE A 90 -3.24 11.41 -8.88
C PHE A 90 -4.67 11.86 -8.53
N HIS A 91 -4.94 13.16 -8.52
CA HIS A 91 -6.27 13.72 -8.21
C HIS A 91 -7.39 13.22 -9.15
N ALA A 92 -7.06 12.88 -10.40
CA ALA A 92 -8.00 12.31 -11.36
C ALA A 92 -8.24 10.80 -11.17
N SER A 93 -7.45 10.10 -10.34
CA SER A 93 -7.63 8.67 -10.08
C SER A 93 -8.91 8.44 -9.29
N ARG A 94 -9.78 7.57 -9.81
CA ARG A 94 -10.94 7.04 -9.08
C ARG A 94 -10.58 5.87 -8.15
N GLY A 95 -9.29 5.60 -7.97
CA GLY A 95 -8.79 4.57 -7.06
C GLY A 95 -8.81 5.04 -5.61
N VAL A 96 -9.18 4.13 -4.71
CA VAL A 96 -9.03 4.31 -3.26
C VAL A 96 -7.76 3.57 -2.84
N PRO A 97 -6.73 4.22 -2.30
CA PRO A 97 -5.57 3.54 -1.71
C PRO A 97 -6.02 2.72 -0.51
N VAL A 98 -5.62 1.45 -0.46
CA VAL A 98 -6.06 0.51 0.60
C VAL A 98 -4.91 -0.21 1.28
N GLN A 99 -3.79 -0.36 0.59
CA GLN A 99 -2.56 -0.90 1.14
C GLN A 99 -1.38 -0.16 0.54
N ILE A 100 -0.46 0.24 1.40
CA ILE A 100 0.78 0.92 1.05
C ILE A 100 1.92 0.21 1.76
N SER A 101 2.99 -0.07 1.03
CA SER A 101 4.25 -0.50 1.63
C SER A 101 5.38 0.45 1.25
N GLU A 102 6.24 0.74 2.22
CA GLU A 102 7.53 1.39 2.02
C GLU A 102 8.62 0.31 1.96
N THR A 103 9.42 0.30 0.90
CA THR A 103 10.46 -0.74 0.70
C THR A 103 11.60 -0.24 -0.21
N VAL A 104 12.48 -1.15 -0.61
CA VAL A 104 13.45 -1.00 -1.69
C VAL A 104 13.09 -2.03 -2.75
N ILE A 105 12.88 -1.60 -3.99
CA ILE A 105 12.54 -2.47 -5.13
C ILE A 105 13.68 -2.45 -6.13
N ASP A 106 14.29 -3.62 -6.36
CA ASP A 106 15.40 -3.77 -7.30
C ASP A 106 16.51 -2.71 -7.10
N GLY A 107 16.81 -2.41 -5.82
CA GLY A 107 17.81 -1.42 -5.40
C GLY A 107 17.30 0.04 -5.30
N THR A 108 16.05 0.32 -5.67
CA THR A 108 15.46 1.67 -5.64
C THR A 108 14.53 1.85 -4.44
N PRO A 109 14.74 2.84 -3.55
CA PRO A 109 13.79 3.18 -2.51
C PRO A 109 12.42 3.54 -3.13
N ALA A 110 11.38 2.81 -2.77
CA ALA A 110 10.08 2.91 -3.42
C ALA A 110 8.91 2.82 -2.44
N TRP A 111 7.77 3.39 -2.83
CA TRP A 111 6.45 3.08 -2.27
C TRP A 111 5.70 2.17 -3.23
N THR A 112 4.97 1.21 -2.66
CA THR A 112 3.96 0.46 -3.39
C THR A 112 2.60 0.92 -2.91
N VAL A 113 1.68 1.17 -3.84
CA VAL A 113 0.32 1.61 -3.53
C VAL A 113 -0.64 0.68 -4.24
N VAL A 114 -1.36 -0.12 -3.46
CA VAL A 114 -2.50 -0.90 -3.96
C VAL A 114 -3.75 -0.06 -3.77
N GLU A 115 -4.42 0.22 -4.88
CA GLU A 115 -5.72 0.89 -4.93
C GLU A 115 -6.81 -0.09 -5.35
N VAL A 116 -8.02 0.09 -4.82
CA VAL A 116 -9.23 -0.50 -5.39
C VAL A 116 -9.98 0.52 -6.23
N TYR A 117 -10.52 0.10 -7.37
CA TYR A 117 -11.25 0.97 -8.28
C TYR A 117 -12.34 0.19 -9.03
N GLY A 118 -13.20 0.90 -9.75
CA GLY A 118 -14.33 0.33 -10.48
C GLY A 118 -14.77 1.21 -11.65
N PRO A 119 -15.56 0.67 -12.59
CA PRO A 119 -16.24 1.48 -13.60
C PRO A 119 -17.29 2.39 -12.94
N ALA A 120 -17.61 3.52 -13.59
CA ALA A 120 -18.70 4.39 -13.14
C ALA A 120 -20.05 3.63 -13.14
N GLY A 121 -20.87 3.80 -12.11
CA GLY A 121 -22.10 3.04 -11.93
C GLY A 121 -21.88 1.60 -11.43
N GLY A 122 -20.64 1.18 -11.21
CA GLY A 122 -20.28 -0.16 -10.77
C GLY A 122 -19.80 -0.22 -9.33
N SER A 123 -19.04 -1.25 -9.00
CA SER A 123 -18.42 -1.43 -7.69
C SER A 123 -16.90 -1.41 -7.75
N LEU A 124 -16.24 -1.26 -6.60
CA LEU A 124 -14.78 -1.29 -6.46
C LEU A 124 -14.26 -2.73 -6.51
N ASP A 125 -14.34 -3.35 -7.68
CA ASP A 125 -14.06 -4.77 -7.95
C ASP A 125 -12.76 -5.01 -8.72
N ARG A 126 -11.89 -4.00 -8.83
CA ARG A 126 -10.58 -4.11 -9.48
C ARG A 126 -9.49 -3.57 -8.57
N ARG A 127 -8.28 -4.07 -8.77
CA ARG A 127 -7.06 -3.62 -8.09
C ARG A 127 -6.11 -2.96 -9.07
N ARG A 128 -5.39 -1.97 -8.57
CA ARG A 128 -4.28 -1.34 -9.28
C ARG A 128 -3.10 -1.24 -8.36
N LEU A 129 -1.92 -1.57 -8.87
CA LEU A 129 -0.64 -1.33 -8.24
C LEU A 129 -0.02 -0.09 -8.87
N TRP A 130 0.50 0.78 -8.03
CA TRP A 130 1.50 1.78 -8.40
C TRP A 130 2.78 1.48 -7.65
N VAL A 131 3.90 1.54 -8.35
CA VAL A 131 5.24 1.55 -7.74
C VAL A 131 5.84 2.92 -8.02
N LEU A 132 6.09 3.66 -6.96
CA LEU A 132 6.56 5.03 -7.01
C LEU A 132 7.97 5.09 -6.42
N SER A 133 8.88 5.75 -7.14
CA SER A 133 10.20 6.07 -6.64
C SER A 133 10.08 7.07 -5.49
N ARG A 134 10.75 6.82 -4.37
CA ARG A 134 10.76 7.73 -3.22
C ARG A 134 11.59 9.00 -3.43
N PRO A 135 12.78 8.93 -4.08
CA PRO A 135 13.61 10.10 -4.30
C PRO A 135 12.94 11.24 -5.08
N ASP A 136 12.14 10.92 -6.10
CA ASP A 136 11.60 11.88 -7.07
C ASP A 136 10.07 11.81 -7.24
N GLY A 137 9.42 10.75 -6.74
CA GLY A 137 7.97 10.55 -6.87
C GLY A 137 7.55 9.94 -8.21
N ASP A 138 8.50 9.56 -9.06
CA ASP A 138 8.22 9.05 -10.40
C ASP A 138 7.56 7.66 -10.37
N VAL A 139 6.68 7.41 -11.35
CA VAL A 139 6.07 6.09 -11.53
C VAL A 139 7.10 5.14 -12.14
N ILE A 140 7.58 4.17 -11.35
CA ILE A 140 8.43 3.08 -11.81
C ILE A 140 7.61 2.06 -12.60
N SER A 141 6.44 1.68 -12.07
CA SER A 141 5.54 0.71 -12.69
C SER A 141 4.09 0.93 -12.29
N SER A 142 3.18 0.52 -13.17
CA SER A 142 1.75 0.45 -12.87
C SER A 142 1.13 -0.78 -13.51
N SER A 143 0.37 -1.53 -12.71
CA SER A 143 -0.28 -2.78 -13.12
C SER A 143 -1.72 -2.82 -12.62
N THR A 144 -2.63 -3.46 -13.37
CA THR A 144 -4.04 -3.60 -12.99
C THR A 144 -4.47 -5.06 -12.97
N TYR A 145 -5.35 -5.39 -12.03
CA TYR A 145 -5.84 -6.74 -11.78
C TYR A 145 -7.35 -6.72 -11.60
N ARG A 146 -8.00 -7.84 -11.94
CA ARG A 146 -9.41 -8.10 -11.64
C ARG A 146 -9.48 -9.01 -10.43
#